data_AF-A0A829Y6J4-F1
#
_entry.id   AF-A0A829Y6J4-F1
#
_cell.length_a   1.000
_cell.length_b   1.000
_cell.length_c   1.000
_cell.angle_alpha   90.00
_cell.angle_beta   90.00
_cell.angle_gamma   90.00
#
_symmetry.space_group_name_H-M   'P 1'
#
loop_
_entity.id
_entity.type
_entity.pdbx_description
1 polymer ?
#
loop_
_entity_poly.entity_id
_entity_poly.type
_entity_poly.pdbx_seq_one_letter_code
_entity_poly.pdbx_strand_id
1 'polypeptide(L)'
;MITYNVFLDRTRLPAAADWARTIREAGFEVQLNAEFEPGSFSGYLPCPDDRTGFEYYLESFTTPTLEIGDAGAQAIGPRNAVASLRFSGRSSDRDAASAAAATLAAMTDGVLFDTEPGHFIAADEALAWARNERYQPIATYHRRAIRRKARLTPPIILRLLIILFLVLAIYWLRK
;
A
#
# COMPACT_ATOMS: atom_id res chain seq x y z
N MET A 1 -6.84 -6.54 -5.01
CA MET A 1 -7.21 -5.75 -3.82
C MET A 1 -6.37 -4.49 -3.86
N ILE A 2 -7.00 -3.32 -3.92
CA ILE A 2 -6.30 -2.04 -3.88
C ILE A 2 -6.20 -1.62 -2.40
N THR A 3 -5.08 -1.01 -2.02
CA THR A 3 -4.87 -0.49 -0.66
C THR A 3 -4.49 0.97 -0.72
N TYR A 4 -5.17 1.79 0.07
CA TYR A 4 -4.70 3.12 0.43
C TYR A 4 -4.09 3.06 1.82
N ASN A 5 -2.82 3.45 1.94
CA ASN A 5 -2.14 3.50 3.23
C ASN A 5 -2.05 4.95 3.68
N VAL A 6 -2.47 5.25 4.90
CA VAL A 6 -2.23 6.55 5.52
C VAL A 6 -1.18 6.35 6.60
N PHE A 7 0.02 6.83 6.33
CA PHE A 7 1.07 6.93 7.34
C PHE A 7 0.78 8.14 8.22
N LEU A 8 0.80 7.96 9.53
CA LEU A 8 0.42 8.98 10.51
C LEU A 8 1.16 8.80 11.84
N ASP A 9 1.09 9.83 12.68
CA ASP A 9 1.41 9.68 14.11
C ASP A 9 0.18 9.12 14.83
N ARG A 10 0.32 7.94 15.43
CA ARG A 10 -0.76 7.25 16.15
C ARG A 10 -1.42 8.13 17.21
N THR A 11 -0.69 9.05 17.82
CA THR A 11 -1.24 9.95 18.85
C THR A 11 -2.23 10.97 18.29
N ARG A 12 -2.24 11.16 16.96
CA ARG A 12 -3.14 12.07 16.25
C ARG A 12 -4.36 11.37 15.67
N LEU A 13 -4.53 10.07 15.90
CA LEU A 13 -5.64 9.32 15.36
C LEU A 13 -6.97 9.92 15.87
N PRO A 14 -7.88 10.34 14.97
CA PRO A 14 -9.12 10.99 15.38
C PRO A 14 -10.13 9.98 15.93
N ALA A 15 -11.13 10.46 16.67
CA ALA A 15 -12.31 9.67 16.98
C ALA A 15 -13.11 9.41 15.68
N ALA A 16 -13.80 8.26 15.60
CA ALA A 16 -14.59 7.90 14.41
C ALA A 16 -15.66 8.94 14.06
N ALA A 17 -16.30 9.53 15.08
CA ALA A 17 -17.29 10.59 14.88
C ALA A 17 -16.69 11.87 14.26
N ASP A 18 -15.48 12.26 14.68
CA ASP A 18 -14.79 13.42 14.12
C ASP A 18 -14.33 13.14 12.68
N TRP A 19 -13.89 11.91 12.41
CA TRP A 19 -13.52 11.47 11.07
C TRP A 19 -14.73 11.48 10.12
N ALA A 20 -15.85 10.89 10.54
CA ALA A 20 -17.10 10.90 9.77
C ALA A 20 -17.60 12.33 9.52
N ARG A 21 -17.54 13.21 10.53
CA ARG A 21 -17.88 14.63 10.38
C ARG A 21 -16.99 15.31 9.34
N THR A 22 -15.69 15.07 9.38
CA THR A 22 -14.72 15.69 8.46
C THR A 22 -14.93 15.23 7.02
N ILE A 23 -15.30 13.97 6.79
CA ILE A 23 -15.68 13.45 5.46
C ILE A 23 -16.85 14.24 4.89
N ARG A 24 -17.91 14.44 5.68
CA ARG A 24 -19.08 15.23 5.28
C ARG A 24 -18.73 16.71 5.03
N GLU A 25 -17.93 17.32 5.90
CA GLU A 25 -17.51 18.73 5.77
C GLU A 25 -16.60 18.97 4.56
N ALA A 26 -15.83 17.95 4.16
CA ALA A 26 -15.06 17.97 2.92
C ALA A 26 -15.92 17.79 1.66
N GLY A 27 -17.23 17.60 1.79
CA GLY A 27 -18.18 17.52 0.67
C GLY A 27 -18.20 16.15 -0.03
N PHE A 28 -17.75 15.09 0.64
CA PHE A 28 -17.94 13.72 0.13
C PHE A 28 -19.31 13.20 0.54
N GLU A 29 -19.99 12.51 -0.38
CA GLU A 29 -21.29 11.86 -0.15
C GLU A 29 -21.20 10.60 0.73
N VAL A 30 -19.98 10.10 0.97
CA VAL A 30 -19.73 8.88 1.74
C VAL A 30 -20.08 9.09 3.22
N GLN A 31 -20.87 8.18 3.78
CA GLN A 31 -21.11 8.10 5.22
C GLN A 31 -20.21 7.04 5.86
N LEU A 32 -19.22 7.49 6.63
CA LEU A 32 -18.40 6.58 7.44
C LEU A 32 -19.20 6.15 8.69
N ASN A 33 -19.16 4.87 9.04
CA ASN A 33 -19.68 4.41 10.32
C ASN A 33 -18.94 5.12 11.47
N ALA A 34 -19.66 5.85 12.33
CA ALA A 34 -19.09 6.59 13.45
C ALA A 34 -18.99 5.76 14.75
N GLU A 35 -19.49 4.53 14.75
CA GLU A 35 -19.60 3.62 15.90
C GLU A 35 -18.49 2.57 15.90
N PHE A 36 -17.23 3.00 15.77
CA PHE A 36 -16.07 2.14 15.96
C PHE A 36 -14.93 2.91 16.64
N GLU A 37 -13.96 2.17 17.18
CA GLU A 37 -12.77 2.74 17.79
C GLU A 37 -11.58 2.60 16.81
N PRO A 38 -11.14 3.68 16.13
CA PRO A 38 -10.10 3.60 15.10
C PRO A 38 -8.79 3.03 15.63
N GLY A 39 -8.50 3.20 16.93
CA GLY A 39 -7.26 2.72 17.54
C GLY A 39 -7.18 1.19 17.70
N SER A 40 -8.30 0.49 17.78
CA SER A 40 -8.37 -0.93 18.10
C SER A 40 -9.17 -1.77 17.11
N PHE A 41 -10.01 -1.14 16.28
CA PHE A 41 -10.79 -1.82 15.26
C PHE A 41 -9.89 -2.43 14.17
N SER A 42 -10.30 -3.59 13.67
CA SER A 42 -9.62 -4.31 12.60
C SER A 42 -10.63 -5.15 11.84
N GLY A 43 -10.68 -5.00 10.51
CA GLY A 43 -11.57 -5.75 9.64
C GLY A 43 -12.47 -4.86 8.79
N TYR A 44 -13.58 -5.43 8.33
CA TYR A 44 -14.49 -4.76 7.39
C TYR A 44 -15.31 -3.66 8.07
N LEU A 45 -15.16 -2.42 7.60
CA LEU A 45 -15.90 -1.25 8.06
C LEU A 45 -17.00 -0.92 7.04
N PRO A 46 -18.28 -1.18 7.36
CA PRO A 46 -19.38 -0.81 6.48
C PRO A 46 -19.63 0.70 6.49
N CYS A 47 -19.95 1.26 5.34
CA CYS A 47 -20.57 2.58 5.20
C CYS A 47 -22.10 2.38 5.20
N PRO A 48 -22.87 3.03 6.09
CA PRO A 48 -24.27 2.66 6.40
C PRO A 48 -25.24 2.65 5.21
N ASP A 49 -24.95 3.40 4.15
CA ASP A 49 -25.97 3.72 3.16
C ASP A 49 -26.08 2.73 1.98
N ASP A 50 -25.06 1.91 1.68
CA ASP A 50 -24.99 1.32 0.33
C ASP A 50 -24.23 0.00 0.12
N ARG A 51 -24.28 -0.95 1.07
CA ARG A 51 -23.45 -2.20 1.03
C ARG A 51 -21.98 -1.93 0.66
N THR A 52 -21.55 -0.71 0.94
CA THR A 52 -20.27 -0.14 0.55
C THR A 52 -19.39 -0.19 1.78
N GLY A 53 -18.09 -0.31 1.57
CA GLY A 53 -17.16 -0.31 2.67
C GLY A 53 -15.76 -0.70 2.24
N PHE A 54 -14.90 -0.77 3.22
CA PHE A 54 -13.51 -1.15 3.05
C PHE A 54 -13.04 -1.87 4.30
N GLU A 55 -12.00 -2.67 4.16
CA GLU A 55 -11.30 -3.20 5.32
C GLU A 55 -10.38 -2.12 5.89
N TYR A 56 -10.39 -1.97 7.21
CA TYR A 56 -9.52 -1.07 7.95
C TYR A 56 -8.58 -1.88 8.85
N TYR A 57 -7.28 -1.57 8.78
CA TYR A 57 -6.27 -2.13 9.66
C TYR A 57 -5.33 -1.02 10.12
N LEU A 58 -5.04 -0.96 11.42
CA LEU A 58 -4.07 -0.03 11.98
C LEU A 58 -2.88 -0.79 12.55
N GLU A 59 -1.69 -0.50 12.05
CA GLU A 59 -0.44 -1.11 12.51
C GLU A 59 0.54 -0.02 12.97
N SER A 60 1.16 -0.21 14.13
CA SER A 60 2.28 0.62 14.57
C SER A 60 3.59 0.05 14.04
N PHE A 61 4.56 0.91 13.76
CA PHE A 61 5.88 0.49 13.28
C PHE A 61 7.00 1.39 13.82
N THR A 62 8.18 0.80 13.99
CA THR A 62 9.45 1.54 14.13
C THR A 62 10.09 1.78 12.76
N THR A 63 9.92 0.81 11.85
CA THR A 63 10.35 0.87 10.44
C THR A 63 9.19 0.38 9.58
N PRO A 64 8.80 1.08 8.51
CA PRO A 64 7.71 0.66 7.65
C PRO A 64 7.90 -0.78 7.13
N THR A 65 6.87 -1.61 7.23
CA THR A 65 6.86 -3.01 6.76
C THR A 65 6.75 -3.12 5.23
N LEU A 66 6.22 -2.07 4.58
CA LEU A 66 6.12 -1.97 3.13
C LEU A 66 7.50 -1.67 2.52
N GLU A 67 7.89 -2.40 1.46
CA GLU A 67 9.06 -2.05 0.67
C GLU A 67 8.76 -0.79 -0.15
N ILE A 68 9.06 0.38 0.42
CA ILE A 68 8.69 1.71 -0.13
C ILE A 68 9.87 2.49 -0.74
N GLY A 69 11.09 1.95 -0.61
CA GLY A 69 12.32 2.62 -1.05
C GLY A 69 12.66 3.90 -0.27
N ASP A 70 13.82 4.48 -0.56
CA ASP A 70 14.35 5.64 0.17
C ASP A 70 13.45 6.87 0.03
N ALA A 71 12.91 7.12 -1.17
CA ALA A 71 12.00 8.24 -1.41
C ALA A 71 10.69 8.11 -0.61
N GLY A 72 10.15 6.89 -0.51
CA GLY A 72 8.97 6.63 0.31
C GLY A 72 9.27 6.77 1.80
N ALA A 73 10.43 6.27 2.27
CA ALA A 73 10.85 6.43 3.65
C ALA A 73 11.03 7.91 4.03
N GLN A 74 11.62 8.71 3.14
CA GLN A 74 11.75 10.15 3.31
C GLN A 74 10.39 10.84 3.35
N ALA A 75 9.45 10.45 2.47
CA ALA A 75 8.09 11.01 2.45
C ALA A 75 7.33 10.72 3.76
N ILE A 76 7.42 9.48 4.27
CA ILE A 76 6.77 9.08 5.54
C ILE A 76 7.34 9.84 6.73
N GLY A 77 8.66 10.09 6.76
CA GLY A 77 9.29 10.85 7.82
C GLY A 77 9.10 10.19 9.20
N PRO A 78 8.75 10.94 10.26
CA PRO A 78 8.75 10.46 11.65
C PRO A 78 7.48 9.68 12.06
N ARG A 79 6.54 9.48 11.13
CA ARG A 79 5.25 8.82 11.40
C ARG A 79 5.48 7.38 11.86
N ASN A 80 4.63 6.90 12.75
CA ASN A 80 4.87 5.65 13.51
C ASN A 80 3.70 4.64 13.41
N ALA A 81 2.68 4.94 12.61
CA ALA A 81 1.59 4.03 12.34
C ALA A 81 1.09 4.16 10.89
N VAL A 82 0.48 3.08 10.40
CA VAL A 82 -0.15 3.01 9.09
C VAL A 82 -1.58 2.50 9.23
N ALA A 83 -2.53 3.29 8.74
CA ALA A 83 -3.89 2.85 8.52
C ALA A 83 -4.02 2.34 7.08
N SER A 84 -4.29 1.05 6.91
CA SER A 84 -4.56 0.41 5.62
C SER A 84 -6.06 0.36 5.35
N LEU A 85 -6.51 1.01 4.29
CA LEU A 85 -7.89 0.96 3.80
C LEU A 85 -7.91 0.11 2.51
N ARG A 86 -8.54 -1.06 2.55
CA ARG A 86 -8.53 -2.05 1.45
C ARG A 86 -9.91 -2.25 0.86
N PHE A 87 -9.99 -2.32 -0.46
CA PHE A 87 -11.25 -2.51 -1.17
C PHE A 87 -11.07 -3.27 -2.50
N SER A 88 -12.17 -3.88 -2.95
CA SER A 88 -12.22 -4.73 -4.14
C SER A 88 -13.20 -4.19 -5.18
N GLY A 89 -12.68 -3.39 -6.11
CA GLY A 89 -13.21 -3.25 -7.49
C GLY A 89 -14.52 -2.49 -7.70
N ARG A 90 -15.40 -2.33 -6.70
CA ARG A 90 -16.57 -1.45 -6.84
C ARG A 90 -16.15 0.00 -6.72
N SER A 91 -16.73 0.85 -7.57
CA SER A 91 -16.50 2.30 -7.52
C SER A 91 -16.92 2.89 -6.19
N SER A 92 -18.06 2.46 -5.63
CA SER A 92 -18.51 2.96 -4.32
C SER A 92 -17.54 2.59 -3.19
N ASP A 93 -16.99 1.37 -3.18
CA ASP A 93 -15.98 0.94 -2.20
C ASP A 93 -14.68 1.76 -2.33
N ARG A 94 -14.29 2.09 -3.57
CA ARG A 94 -13.15 2.98 -3.86
C ARG A 94 -13.43 4.40 -3.37
N ASP A 95 -14.60 4.94 -3.68
CA ASP A 95 -14.97 6.32 -3.33
C ASP A 95 -15.05 6.46 -1.80
N ALA A 96 -15.55 5.43 -1.09
CA ALA A 96 -15.54 5.35 0.36
C ALA A 96 -14.11 5.29 0.94
N ALA A 97 -13.27 4.39 0.42
CA ALA A 97 -11.89 4.25 0.89
C ALA A 97 -11.05 5.49 0.61
N SER A 98 -11.23 6.15 -0.55
CA SER A 98 -10.49 7.35 -0.93
C SER A 98 -10.89 8.56 -0.09
N ALA A 99 -12.19 8.80 0.10
CA ALA A 99 -12.69 9.87 0.97
C ALA A 99 -12.16 9.68 2.40
N ALA A 100 -12.28 8.47 2.95
CA ALA A 100 -11.80 8.15 4.29
C ALA A 100 -10.27 8.32 4.41
N ALA A 101 -9.49 7.78 3.47
CA ALA A 101 -8.03 7.88 3.49
C ALA A 101 -7.56 9.33 3.38
N ALA A 102 -8.16 10.11 2.49
CA ALA A 102 -7.77 11.51 2.26
C ALA A 102 -8.07 12.40 3.47
N THR A 103 -9.24 12.25 4.08
CA THR A 103 -9.57 13.03 5.27
C THR A 103 -8.74 12.59 6.48
N LEU A 104 -8.44 11.30 6.62
CA LEU A 104 -7.55 10.81 7.66
C LEU A 104 -6.14 11.42 7.50
N ALA A 105 -5.61 11.44 6.27
CA ALA A 105 -4.34 12.09 5.99
C ALA A 105 -4.39 13.59 6.35
N ALA A 106 -5.43 14.32 5.93
CA ALA A 106 -5.59 15.73 6.25
C ALA A 106 -5.67 16.01 7.77
N MET A 107 -6.46 15.24 8.52
CA MET A 107 -6.63 15.41 9.97
C MET A 107 -5.34 15.12 10.74
N THR A 108 -4.55 14.16 10.28
CA THR A 108 -3.38 13.66 11.00
C THR A 108 -2.05 14.25 10.54
N ASP A 109 -2.07 15.18 9.57
CA ASP A 109 -0.86 15.58 8.82
C ASP A 109 -0.12 14.32 8.31
N GLY A 110 -0.90 13.37 7.81
CA GLY A 110 -0.45 12.09 7.34
C GLY A 110 0.11 12.16 5.92
N VAL A 111 0.66 11.05 5.47
CA VAL A 111 1.03 10.83 4.07
C VAL A 111 0.19 9.69 3.54
N LEU A 112 -0.58 9.98 2.50
CA LEU A 112 -1.36 8.98 1.79
C LEU A 112 -0.47 8.31 0.75
N PHE A 113 -0.51 6.98 0.71
CA PHE A 113 0.18 6.17 -0.29
C PHE A 113 -0.84 5.34 -1.05
N ASP A 114 -1.05 5.72 -2.31
CA ASP A 114 -1.85 4.97 -3.26
C ASP A 114 -0.99 3.86 -3.89
N THR A 115 -1.30 2.61 -3.55
CA THR A 115 -0.51 1.44 -3.96
C THR A 115 -0.64 1.10 -5.44
N GLU A 116 -1.62 1.65 -6.15
CA GLU A 116 -1.84 1.37 -7.57
C GLU A 116 -0.87 2.16 -8.47
N PRO A 117 -0.86 3.50 -8.49
CA PRO A 117 0.15 4.29 -9.19
C PRO A 117 1.49 4.36 -8.43
N GLY A 118 1.50 3.99 -7.15
CA GLY A 118 2.67 4.10 -6.27
C GLY A 118 2.93 5.53 -5.82
N HIS A 119 1.92 6.38 -5.72
CA HIS A 119 2.07 7.79 -5.36
C HIS A 119 1.99 8.00 -3.86
N PHE A 120 2.96 8.74 -3.31
CA PHE A 120 2.87 9.35 -1.99
C PHE A 120 2.32 10.77 -2.15
N ILE A 121 1.31 11.11 -1.35
CA ILE A 121 0.52 12.33 -1.44
C ILE A 121 0.52 12.98 -0.05
N ALA A 122 0.85 14.27 -0.01
CA ALA A 122 0.87 15.05 1.22
C ALA A 122 -0.55 15.32 1.74
N ALA A 123 -0.67 15.65 3.03
CA ALA A 123 -1.94 15.88 3.70
C ALA A 123 -2.79 16.99 3.05
N ASP A 124 -2.15 18.07 2.59
CA ASP A 124 -2.77 19.22 1.94
C ASP A 124 -3.27 18.92 0.51
N GLU A 125 -2.65 17.95 -0.17
CA GLU A 125 -3.02 17.49 -1.51
C GLU A 125 -4.03 16.32 -1.49
N ALA A 126 -4.21 15.65 -0.34
CA ALA A 126 -4.97 14.41 -0.24
C ALA A 126 -6.45 14.57 -0.62
N LEU A 127 -7.08 15.68 -0.25
CA LEU A 127 -8.49 15.94 -0.60
C LEU A 127 -8.68 16.18 -2.10
N ALA A 128 -7.74 16.89 -2.75
CA ALA A 128 -7.75 17.08 -4.20
C ALA A 128 -7.61 15.73 -4.92
N TRP A 129 -6.69 14.88 -4.45
CA TRP A 129 -6.54 13.51 -4.96
C TRP A 129 -7.85 12.70 -4.88
N ALA A 130 -8.53 12.69 -3.73
CA ALA A 130 -9.77 11.92 -3.56
C ALA A 130 -10.93 12.43 -4.45
N ARG A 131 -10.92 13.71 -4.82
CA ARG A 131 -11.89 14.29 -5.77
C ARG A 131 -11.54 14.05 -7.23
N ASN A 132 -10.45 13.33 -7.52
CA ASN A 132 -9.86 13.22 -8.86
C ASN A 132 -9.52 14.59 -9.49
N GLU A 133 -9.20 15.57 -8.65
CA GLU A 133 -8.67 16.86 -9.08
C GLU A 133 -7.16 16.75 -9.34
N ARG A 134 -6.56 17.83 -9.84
CA ARG A 134 -5.12 17.88 -10.04
C ARG A 134 -4.42 17.88 -8.68
N TYR A 135 -3.54 16.91 -8.46
CA TYR A 135 -2.64 16.84 -7.31
C TYR A 135 -1.21 16.58 -7.78
N GLN A 136 -0.22 16.84 -6.92
CA GLN A 136 1.18 16.52 -7.19
C GLN A 136 1.70 15.48 -6.16
N PRO A 137 2.17 14.29 -6.60
CA PRO A 137 2.80 13.35 -5.68
C PRO A 137 4.13 13.91 -5.16
N ILE A 138 4.38 13.72 -3.86
CA ILE A 138 5.63 14.12 -3.18
C ILE A 138 6.74 13.08 -3.35
N ALA A 139 6.36 11.83 -3.64
CA ALA A 139 7.27 10.76 -4.02
C ALA A 139 6.52 9.71 -4.85
N THR A 140 7.25 8.94 -5.64
CA THR A 140 6.70 7.81 -6.38
C THR A 140 7.52 6.56 -6.07
N TYR A 141 6.83 5.50 -5.66
CA TYR A 141 7.38 4.16 -5.58
C TYR A 141 7.12 3.42 -6.88
N HIS A 142 8.21 3.17 -7.60
CA HIS A 142 8.19 2.18 -8.67
C HIS A 142 8.64 0.85 -8.08
N ARG A 143 7.73 -0.13 -8.05
CA ARG A 143 8.10 -1.50 -7.72
C ARG A 143 9.22 -1.92 -8.65
N ARG A 144 10.44 -2.05 -8.12
CA ARG A 144 11.54 -2.63 -8.91
C ARG A 144 11.06 -4.01 -9.33
N ALA A 145 10.90 -4.22 -10.63
CA ALA A 145 10.78 -5.57 -11.15
C ALA A 145 12.00 -6.31 -10.63
N ILE A 146 11.78 -7.29 -9.74
CA ILE A 146 12.85 -8.17 -9.32
C ILE A 146 13.29 -8.85 -10.60
N ARG A 147 14.39 -8.36 -11.21
CA ARG A 147 15.18 -9.15 -12.15
C ARG A 147 15.61 -10.33 -11.30
N ARG A 148 14.83 -11.41 -11.31
CA ARG A 148 15.36 -12.73 -10.96
C ARG A 148 16.59 -12.82 -11.84
N LYS A 149 17.79 -12.74 -11.25
CA LYS A 149 19.00 -13.15 -11.96
C LYS A 149 18.64 -14.54 -12.45
N ALA A 150 18.37 -14.68 -13.74
CA ALA A 150 18.14 -15.98 -14.33
C ALA A 150 19.36 -16.77 -13.89
N ARG A 151 19.17 -17.81 -13.05
CA ARG A 151 20.24 -18.75 -12.84
C ARG A 151 20.52 -19.25 -14.23
N LEU A 152 21.65 -18.84 -14.80
CA LEU A 152 22.17 -19.40 -16.06
C LEU A 152 22.47 -20.86 -15.74
N THR A 153 21.43 -21.69 -15.69
CA THR A 153 21.60 -23.12 -15.73
C THR A 153 22.15 -23.39 -17.11
N PRO A 154 23.39 -23.90 -17.23
CA PRO A 154 23.94 -24.22 -18.53
C PRO A 154 22.96 -25.14 -19.26
N PRO A 155 22.72 -24.95 -20.57
CA PRO A 155 21.76 -25.74 -21.33
C PRO A 155 22.07 -27.22 -21.15
N ILE A 156 21.03 -28.06 -21.12
CA ILE A 156 21.13 -29.51 -20.88
C ILE A 156 22.21 -30.15 -21.76
N ILE A 157 22.38 -29.66 -23.00
CA ILE A 157 23.41 -30.07 -23.96
C ILE A 157 24.83 -29.93 -23.36
N LEU A 158 25.15 -28.81 -22.70
CA LEU A 158 26.48 -28.61 -22.11
C LEU A 158 26.74 -29.57 -20.95
N ARG A 159 25.71 -29.92 -20.16
CA ARG A 159 25.81 -30.93 -19.09
C ARG A 159 26.07 -32.32 -19.67
N LEU A 160 25.37 -32.68 -20.74
CA LEU A 160 25.56 -33.97 -21.42
C LEU A 160 26.94 -34.08 -22.06
N LEU A 161 27.47 -32.99 -22.63
CA LEU A 161 28.83 -32.96 -23.18
C LEU A 161 29.90 -33.15 -22.09
N ILE A 162 29.74 -32.50 -20.93
CA ILE A 162 30.66 -32.69 -19.79
C ILE A 162 30.61 -34.14 -19.30
N ILE A 163 29.42 -34.72 -19.17
CA ILE A 163 29.25 -36.12 -18.74
C ILE A 163 29.89 -37.07 -19.76
N LEU A 164 29.64 -36.88 -21.05
CA LEU A 164 30.22 -37.69 -22.12
C LEU A 164 31.76 -37.60 -22.12
N PHE A 165 32.30 -36.40 -21.97
CA PHE A 165 33.74 -36.19 -21.86
C PHE A 165 34.35 -36.94 -20.66
N LEU A 166 33.71 -36.87 -19.50
CA LEU A 166 34.16 -37.59 -18.29
C LEU A 166 34.13 -39.10 -18.48
N VAL A 167 33.08 -39.64 -19.09
CA VAL A 167 32.98 -41.08 -19.39
C VAL A 167 34.09 -41.52 -20.34
N LEU A 168 34.35 -40.77 -21.40
CA LEU A 168 35.43 -41.06 -22.35
C LEU A 168 36.81 -40.99 -21.69
N ALA A 169 37.06 -39.99 -20.85
CA ALA A 169 38.32 -39.86 -20.12
C ALA A 169 38.56 -41.06 -19.17
N ILE A 170 37.52 -41.49 -18.44
CA ILE A 170 37.61 -42.66 -17.55
C ILE A 170 37.85 -43.95 -18.35
N TYR A 171 37.19 -44.10 -19.50
CA TYR A 171 37.41 -45.26 -20.37
C TYR A 171 38.86 -45.34 -20.86
N TRP A 172 39.44 -44.22 -21.28
CA TRP A 172 40.83 -44.15 -21.74
C TRP A 172 41.85 -44.36 -20.62
N LEU A 173 41.56 -43.93 -19.39
CA LEU A 173 42.44 -44.15 -18.22
C LEU A 173 42.42 -45.60 -17.71
N ARG A 174 41.42 -46.40 -18.10
CA ARG A 174 41.28 -47.82 -17.69
C ARG A 174 41.86 -48.80 -18.72
N LYS A 175 42.45 -48.31 -19.80
CA LYS A 175 43.06 -49.10 -20.86
C LYS A 175 44.57 -48.97 -20.78
#